data_AF-A0A2A5MAB7-F1
#
_entry.id   AF-A0A2A5MAB7-F1
#
_cell.length_a   1.000
_cell.length_b   1.000
_cell.length_c   1.000
_cell.angle_alpha   90.00
_cell.angle_beta   90.00
_cell.angle_gamma   90.00
#
_symmetry.space_group_name_H-M   'P 1'
#
loop_
_entity.id
_entity.type
_entity.pdbx_description
1 polymer ?
#
loop_
_entity_poly.entity_id
_entity_poly.type
_entity_poly.pdbx_seq_one_letter_code
_entity_poly.pdbx_strand_id
1 'polypeptide(L)'
;VTTLKGDEGHIVWALIQNYFSAVENAFKDGNWTRADEGLKFIKEYQEKIGYKVMPSKTKVEMEIFSNKAEIFVKLAPVYLIAGFLLLILVFSKMVIPNLKISFIFKVVYVLNVLAFVIHTLGLGLRAYLSGHAPWSNGYESMVYIAWALSLSGIFFSRK
;
A
#
# COMPACT_ATOMS: atom_id res chain seq x y z
N VAL A 1 0.82 24.06 10.52
CA VAL A 1 0.07 25.20 9.92
C VAL A 1 0.44 26.55 10.55
N THR A 2 1.07 26.58 11.72
CA THR A 2 1.48 27.80 12.45
C THR A 2 2.69 28.58 11.88
N THR A 3 3.16 28.28 10.66
CA THR A 3 4.37 28.90 10.07
C THR A 3 4.13 29.78 8.85
N LEU A 4 2.90 29.84 8.31
CA LEU A 4 2.58 30.74 7.19
C LEU A 4 2.15 32.11 7.76
N LYS A 5 2.91 33.17 7.46
CA LYS A 5 2.63 34.55 7.91
C LYS A 5 2.45 35.46 6.69
N GLY A 6 1.59 36.47 6.81
CA GLY A 6 1.36 37.46 5.75
C GLY A 6 0.54 36.94 4.57
N ASP A 7 0.72 37.56 3.40
CA ASP A 7 -0.08 37.32 2.19
C ASP A 7 -0.07 35.86 1.73
N GLU A 8 1.04 35.13 1.90
CA GLU A 8 1.14 33.72 1.55
C GLU A 8 0.17 32.85 2.37
N GLY A 9 -0.02 33.15 3.65
CA GLY A 9 -0.97 32.44 4.51
C GLY A 9 -2.41 32.62 4.03
N HIS A 10 -2.77 33.83 3.59
CA HIS A 10 -4.08 34.12 3.03
C HIS A 10 -4.32 33.37 1.71
N ILE A 11 -3.31 33.32 0.83
CA ILE A 11 -3.37 32.58 -0.44
C ILE A 11 -3.59 31.08 -0.18
N VAL A 12 -2.77 30.47 0.66
CA VAL A 12 -2.87 29.03 0.97
C VAL A 12 -4.22 28.71 1.62
N TRP A 13 -4.68 29.55 2.55
CA TRP A 13 -5.98 29.38 3.17
C TRP A 13 -7.11 29.45 2.15
N ALA A 14 -7.10 30.44 1.25
CA ALA A 14 -8.11 30.58 0.20
C ALA A 14 -8.11 29.38 -0.76
N LEU A 15 -6.94 28.89 -1.17
CA LEU A 15 -6.83 27.70 -2.04
C LEU A 15 -7.47 26.47 -1.38
N ILE A 16 -7.14 26.22 -0.10
CA ILE A 16 -7.65 25.08 0.65
C ILE A 16 -9.17 25.21 0.87
N GLN A 17 -9.65 26.37 1.31
CA GLN A 17 -11.09 26.62 1.53
C GLN A 17 -11.90 26.43 0.25
N ASN A 18 -11.44 27.00 -0.87
CA ASN A 18 -12.11 26.88 -2.15
C ASN A 18 -12.19 25.42 -2.60
N TYR A 19 -11.09 24.66 -2.48
CA TYR A 19 -11.08 23.24 -2.84
C TYR A 19 -12.06 22.43 -1.98
N PHE A 20 -12.01 22.56 -0.65
CA PHE A 20 -12.90 21.78 0.22
C PHE A 20 -14.37 22.17 0.08
N SER A 21 -14.67 23.45 -0.15
CA SER A 21 -16.04 23.88 -0.47
C SER A 21 -16.52 23.30 -1.81
N ALA A 22 -15.64 23.24 -2.82
CA ALA A 22 -15.96 22.62 -4.10
C ALA A 22 -16.20 21.11 -3.96
N VAL A 23 -15.40 20.41 -3.15
CA VAL A 23 -15.62 18.98 -2.84
C VAL A 23 -16.95 18.76 -2.12
N GLU A 24 -17.30 19.60 -1.14
CA GLU A 24 -18.58 19.50 -0.43
C GLU A 24 -19.77 19.68 -1.40
N ASN A 25 -19.67 20.62 -2.34
CA ASN A 25 -20.69 20.82 -3.36
C ASN A 25 -20.76 19.64 -4.34
N ALA A 26 -19.61 19.10 -4.77
CA ALA A 26 -19.55 17.95 -5.67
C ALA A 26 -20.20 16.69 -5.06
N PHE A 27 -20.14 16.51 -3.73
CA PHE A 27 -20.89 15.45 -3.06
C PHE A 27 -22.42 15.64 -3.11
N LYS A 28 -22.90 16.89 -3.23
CA LYS A 28 -24.35 17.21 -3.28
C LYS A 28 -24.90 17.12 -4.70
N ASP A 29 -24.18 17.64 -5.69
CA ASP A 29 -24.66 17.78 -7.07
C ASP A 29 -23.98 16.82 -8.08
N GLY A 30 -22.94 16.10 -7.66
CA GLY A 30 -22.18 15.17 -8.50
C GLY A 30 -21.20 15.85 -9.47
N ASN A 31 -21.09 17.17 -9.46
CA ASN A 31 -20.25 17.94 -10.39
C ASN A 31 -18.87 18.23 -9.79
N TRP A 32 -17.87 17.47 -10.23
CA TRP A 32 -16.49 17.58 -9.74
C TRP A 32 -15.64 18.67 -10.41
N THR A 33 -16.15 19.35 -11.45
CA THR A 33 -15.38 20.31 -12.26
C THR A 33 -14.70 21.38 -11.41
N ARG A 34 -15.43 21.96 -10.44
CA ARG A 34 -14.89 23.00 -9.56
C ARG A 34 -13.81 22.45 -8.61
N ALA A 35 -13.95 21.21 -8.16
CA ALA A 35 -12.97 20.57 -7.30
C ALA A 35 -11.69 20.24 -8.08
N ASP A 36 -11.82 19.78 -9.33
CA ASP A 36 -10.70 19.53 -10.23
C ASP A 36 -9.93 20.82 -10.55
N GLU A 37 -10.64 21.92 -10.81
CA GLU A 37 -10.03 23.24 -10.98
C GLU A 37 -9.30 23.72 -9.71
N GLY A 38 -9.94 23.58 -8.55
CA GLY A 38 -9.32 23.91 -7.26
C GLY A 38 -8.05 23.09 -7.00
N LEU A 39 -8.08 21.79 -7.28
CA LEU A 39 -6.93 20.90 -7.16
C LEU A 39 -5.80 21.30 -8.12
N LYS A 40 -6.15 21.70 -9.35
CA LYS A 40 -5.18 22.21 -10.32
C LYS A 40 -4.47 23.46 -9.79
N PHE A 41 -5.20 24.41 -9.20
CA PHE A 41 -4.57 25.61 -8.61
C PHE A 41 -3.66 25.28 -7.42
N ILE A 42 -4.07 24.35 -6.55
CA ILE A 42 -3.20 23.87 -5.46
C ILE A 42 -1.91 23.28 -6.02
N LYS A 43 -2.01 22.44 -7.05
CA LYS A 43 -0.84 21.83 -7.71
C LYS A 43 0.08 22.87 -8.32
N GLU A 44 -0.46 23.84 -9.07
CA GLU A 44 0.33 24.91 -9.68
C GLU A 44 1.05 25.77 -8.63
N TYR A 45 0.40 26.04 -7.49
CA TYR A 45 1.02 26.74 -6.38
C TYR A 45 2.18 25.92 -5.77
N GLN A 46 1.98 24.62 -5.54
CA GLN A 46 3.03 23.72 -5.05
C GLN A 46 4.21 23.61 -6.02
N GLU A 47 3.96 23.53 -7.32
CA GLU A 47 5.00 23.47 -8.35
C GLU A 47 5.80 24.77 -8.46
N LYS A 48 5.19 25.94 -8.21
CA LYS A 48 5.86 27.25 -8.26
C LYS A 48 6.61 27.59 -6.97
N ILE A 49 5.93 27.44 -5.83
CA ILE A 49 6.43 27.91 -4.53
C ILE A 49 7.07 26.76 -3.74
N GLY A 50 6.49 25.56 -3.79
CA GLY A 50 6.93 24.37 -3.05
C GLY A 50 7.91 23.46 -3.79
N TYR A 51 8.46 23.89 -4.92
CA TYR A 51 9.25 23.04 -5.82
C TYR A 51 10.43 22.30 -5.15
N LYS A 52 11.04 22.91 -4.12
CA LYS A 52 12.18 22.33 -3.38
C LYS A 52 11.82 21.09 -2.57
N VAL A 53 10.57 20.95 -2.16
CA VAL A 53 10.08 19.82 -1.33
C VAL A 53 9.14 18.89 -2.10
N MET A 54 8.83 19.23 -3.36
CA MET A 54 7.93 18.44 -4.17
C MET A 54 8.63 17.14 -4.64
N PRO A 55 8.00 15.96 -4.49
CA PRO A 55 8.50 14.73 -5.07
C PRO A 55 8.64 14.84 -6.59
N SER A 56 9.57 14.07 -7.17
CA SER A 56 9.67 13.98 -8.63
C SER A 56 8.38 13.39 -9.23
N LYS A 57 8.08 13.74 -10.50
CA LYS A 57 6.89 13.22 -11.20
C LYS A 57 6.81 11.70 -11.16
N THR A 58 7.95 11.02 -11.38
CA THR A 58 8.06 9.57 -11.29
C THR A 58 7.70 9.04 -9.90
N LYS A 59 8.12 9.73 -8.82
CA LYS A 59 7.79 9.32 -7.46
C LYS A 59 6.29 9.44 -7.19
N VAL A 60 5.65 10.51 -7.68
CA VAL A 60 4.19 10.71 -7.61
C VAL A 60 3.44 9.61 -8.37
N GLU A 61 3.86 9.28 -9.59
CA GLU A 61 3.23 8.23 -10.40
C GLU A 61 3.36 6.85 -9.74
N MET A 62 4.53 6.54 -9.18
CA MET A 62 4.77 5.30 -8.43
C MET A 62 3.90 5.22 -7.17
N GLU A 63 3.68 6.33 -6.48
CA GLU A 63 2.78 6.38 -5.32
C GLU A 63 1.32 6.12 -5.71
N ILE A 64 0.84 6.77 -6.78
CA ILE A 64 -0.50 6.54 -7.31
C ILE A 64 -0.66 5.07 -7.74
N PHE A 65 0.34 4.51 -8.43
CA PHE A 65 0.35 3.11 -8.81
C PHE A 65 0.28 2.20 -7.58
N SER A 66 1.15 2.42 -6.59
CA SER A 66 1.20 1.62 -5.36
C SER A 66 -0.14 1.63 -4.63
N ASN A 67 -0.77 2.80 -4.52
CA ASN A 67 -2.07 2.96 -3.88
C ASN A 67 -3.18 2.24 -4.65
N LYS A 68 -3.23 2.35 -5.99
CA LYS A 68 -4.21 1.63 -6.82
C LYS A 68 -3.98 0.12 -6.87
N ALA A 69 -2.73 -0.31 -6.76
CA ALA A 69 -2.37 -1.72 -6.81
C ALA A 69 -2.86 -2.45 -5.55
N GLU A 70 -2.97 -1.78 -4.40
CA GLU A 70 -3.43 -2.34 -3.13
C GLU A 70 -2.71 -3.65 -2.76
N ILE A 71 -1.40 -3.70 -2.99
CA ILE A 71 -0.59 -4.93 -2.97
C ILE A 71 -0.82 -5.74 -1.68
N PHE A 72 -0.74 -5.08 -0.52
CA PHE A 72 -0.87 -5.76 0.78
C PHE A 72 -2.30 -6.23 1.06
N VAL A 73 -3.31 -5.47 0.62
CA VAL A 73 -4.73 -5.84 0.76
C VAL A 73 -5.02 -7.10 -0.06
N LYS A 74 -4.48 -7.16 -1.29
CA LYS A 74 -4.66 -8.32 -2.18
C LYS A 74 -3.85 -9.54 -1.75
N LEU A 75 -2.70 -9.34 -1.11
CA LEU A 75 -1.89 -10.43 -0.55
C LEU A 75 -2.50 -11.08 0.70
N ALA A 76 -3.24 -10.32 1.52
CA ALA A 76 -3.85 -10.82 2.75
C ALA A 76 -4.73 -12.08 2.53
N PRO A 77 -5.73 -12.10 1.62
CA PRO A 77 -6.52 -13.30 1.39
C PRO A 77 -5.70 -14.44 0.76
N VAL A 78 -4.68 -14.14 -0.04
CA VAL A 78 -3.79 -15.16 -0.63
C VAL A 78 -3.06 -15.92 0.47
N TYR A 79 -2.43 -15.21 1.42
CA TYR A 79 -1.77 -15.85 2.55
C TYR A 79 -2.74 -16.57 3.47
N LEU A 80 -3.92 -15.99 3.73
CA LEU A 80 -4.92 -16.60 4.59
C LEU A 80 -5.42 -17.94 4.04
N ILE A 81 -5.83 -17.97 2.76
CA ILE A 81 -6.33 -19.18 2.11
C ILE A 81 -5.21 -20.21 1.98
N ALA A 82 -4.01 -19.79 1.55
CA ALA A 82 -2.89 -20.70 1.40
C ALA A 82 -2.46 -21.33 2.73
N GLY A 83 -2.37 -20.52 3.79
CA GLY A 83 -2.05 -20.99 5.14
C GLY A 83 -3.13 -21.93 5.70
N PHE A 84 -4.40 -21.58 5.51
CA PHE A 84 -5.52 -22.42 5.94
C PHE A 84 -5.57 -23.76 5.20
N LEU A 85 -5.32 -23.76 3.89
CA LEU A 85 -5.22 -24.99 3.09
C LEU A 85 -4.06 -25.87 3.57
N LEU A 86 -2.88 -25.29 3.81
CA LEU A 86 -1.73 -26.03 4.35
C LEU A 86 -2.06 -26.63 5.72
N LEU A 87 -2.75 -25.89 6.59
CA LEU A 87 -3.17 -26.37 7.90
C LEU A 87 -4.09 -27.60 7.79
N ILE A 88 -5.12 -27.55 6.94
CA ILE A 88 -6.02 -28.69 6.69
C ILE A 88 -5.23 -29.89 6.13
N LEU A 89 -4.32 -29.66 5.18
CA LEU A 89 -3.52 -30.73 4.58
C LEU A 89 -2.62 -31.42 5.59
N VAL A 90 -1.99 -30.65 6.48
CA VAL A 90 -1.12 -31.18 7.54
C VAL A 90 -1.92 -32.02 8.53
N PHE A 91 -3.07 -31.53 9.01
CA PHE A 91 -3.94 -32.33 9.89
C PHE A 91 -4.47 -33.58 9.20
N SER A 92 -4.89 -33.47 7.93
CA SER A 92 -5.39 -34.61 7.16
C SER A 92 -4.32 -35.69 6.98
N LYS A 93 -3.06 -35.29 6.75
CA LYS A 93 -1.92 -36.21 6.64
C LYS A 93 -1.56 -36.87 7.97
N MET A 94 -1.73 -36.16 9.08
CA MET A 94 -1.52 -36.69 10.43
C MET A 94 -2.56 -37.77 10.78
N VAL A 95 -3.81 -37.59 10.37
CA VAL A 95 -4.89 -38.58 10.58
C VAL A 95 -4.81 -39.73 9.58
N ILE A 96 -4.43 -39.46 8.33
CA ILE A 96 -4.37 -40.45 7.24
C ILE A 96 -2.93 -40.49 6.67
N PRO A 97 -2.04 -41.32 7.23
CA PRO A 97 -0.63 -41.34 6.84
C PRO A 97 -0.38 -41.67 5.37
N ASN A 98 -1.29 -42.39 4.70
CA ASN A 98 -1.17 -42.77 3.29
C ASN A 98 -1.67 -41.70 2.30
N LEU A 99 -2.19 -40.57 2.80
CA LEU A 99 -2.70 -39.48 1.96
C LEU A 99 -1.57 -38.84 1.13
N LYS A 100 -1.73 -38.79 -0.19
CA LYS A 100 -0.77 -38.18 -1.12
C LYS A 100 -1.07 -36.69 -1.28
N ILE A 101 -0.40 -35.86 -0.46
CA ILE A 101 -0.57 -34.39 -0.49
C ILE A 101 0.54 -33.66 -1.28
N SER A 102 1.52 -34.38 -1.84
CA SER A 102 2.75 -33.80 -2.40
C SER A 102 2.50 -32.79 -3.52
N PHE A 103 1.55 -33.08 -4.41
CA PHE A 103 1.20 -32.18 -5.50
C PHE A 103 0.56 -30.88 -4.99
N ILE A 104 -0.47 -31.00 -4.14
CA ILE A 104 -1.20 -29.85 -3.58
C ILE A 104 -0.25 -28.99 -2.74
N PHE A 105 0.58 -29.62 -1.90
CA PHE A 105 1.60 -28.93 -1.11
C PHE A 105 2.56 -28.15 -2.01
N LYS A 106 3.06 -28.75 -3.09
CA LYS A 106 3.96 -28.08 -4.04
C LYS A 106 3.31 -26.86 -4.69
N VAL A 107 2.04 -26.96 -5.10
CA VAL A 107 1.29 -25.84 -5.69
C VAL A 107 1.15 -24.70 -4.69
N VAL A 108 0.70 -25.00 -3.46
CA VAL A 108 0.51 -23.98 -2.41
C VAL A 108 1.84 -23.37 -1.97
N TYR A 109 2.91 -24.16 -1.93
CA TYR A 109 4.26 -23.66 -1.65
C TYR A 109 4.75 -22.68 -2.72
N VAL A 110 4.64 -23.04 -4.00
CA VAL A 110 5.03 -22.15 -5.12
C VAL A 110 4.21 -20.86 -5.09
N LEU A 111 2.90 -20.95 -4.80
CA LEU A 111 2.04 -19.77 -4.63
C LEU A 111 2.54 -18.86 -3.51
N ASN A 112 2.91 -19.40 -2.35
CA ASN A 112 3.47 -18.63 -1.24
C ASN A 112 4.80 -17.95 -1.61
N VAL A 113 5.67 -18.64 -2.34
CA VAL A 113 6.94 -18.05 -2.81
C VAL A 113 6.68 -16.86 -3.75
N LEU A 114 5.75 -17.00 -4.70
CA LEU A 114 5.35 -15.90 -5.58
C LEU A 114 4.74 -14.73 -4.80
N ALA A 115 3.83 -15.02 -3.87
CA ALA A 115 3.25 -14.03 -2.97
C ALA A 115 4.33 -13.31 -2.15
N PHE A 116 5.35 -14.02 -1.68
CA PHE A 116 6.47 -13.46 -0.93
C PHE A 116 7.35 -12.53 -1.77
N VAL A 117 7.61 -12.87 -3.03
CA VAL A 117 8.33 -11.98 -3.96
C VAL A 117 7.55 -10.68 -4.16
N ILE A 118 6.23 -10.77 -4.42
CA ILE A 118 5.36 -9.59 -4.55
C ILE A 118 5.35 -8.77 -3.25
N HIS A 119 5.27 -9.43 -2.09
CA HIS A 119 5.33 -8.78 -0.79
C HIS A 119 6.65 -8.00 -0.60
N THR A 120 7.77 -8.63 -0.94
CA THR A 120 9.11 -8.03 -0.84
C THR A 120 9.24 -6.81 -1.75
N LEU A 121 8.76 -6.89 -2.99
CA LEU A 121 8.73 -5.76 -3.92
C LEU A 121 7.83 -4.63 -3.39
N GLY A 122 6.67 -4.97 -2.82
CA GLY A 122 5.77 -4.00 -2.19
C GLY A 122 6.42 -3.25 -1.02
N LEU A 123 7.15 -3.96 -0.15
CA LEU A 123 7.91 -3.34 0.94
C LEU A 123 9.03 -2.43 0.42
N GLY A 124 9.78 -2.87 -0.60
CA GLY A 124 10.82 -2.06 -1.24
C GLY A 124 10.26 -0.79 -1.87
N LEU A 125 9.15 -0.91 -2.60
CA LEU A 125 8.44 0.25 -3.17
C LEU A 125 7.99 1.21 -2.07
N ARG A 126 7.41 0.69 -0.99
CA ARG A 126 6.96 1.50 0.13
C ARG A 126 8.11 2.25 0.80
N ALA A 127 9.24 1.59 1.02
CA ALA A 127 10.43 2.22 1.59
C ALA A 127 11.02 3.32 0.68
N TYR A 128 11.02 3.09 -0.64
CA TYR A 128 11.43 4.08 -1.62
C TYR A 128 10.51 5.31 -1.63
N LEU A 129 9.18 5.09 -1.53
CA LEU A 129 8.20 6.17 -1.49
C LEU A 129 8.29 6.98 -0.20
N SER A 130 8.36 6.31 0.95
CA SER A 130 8.39 6.97 2.26
C SER A 130 9.75 7.58 2.62
N GLY A 131 10.83 7.12 1.98
CA GLY A 131 12.20 7.56 2.30
C GLY A 131 12.72 7.00 3.63
N HIS A 132 12.08 5.97 4.18
CA HIS A 132 12.50 5.30 5.41
C HIS A 132 12.18 3.80 5.35
N ALA A 133 12.76 3.02 6.26
CA ALA A 133 12.42 1.60 6.39
C ALA A 133 10.93 1.41 6.76
N PRO A 134 10.25 0.37 6.24
CA PRO A 134 8.80 0.21 6.35
C PRO A 134 8.38 -0.42 7.70
N TRP A 135 8.74 0.23 8.81
CA TRP A 135 8.39 -0.18 10.18
C TRP A 135 8.10 1.02 11.09
N SER A 136 7.83 2.20 10.52
CA SER A 136 7.77 3.44 11.32
C SER A 136 6.49 3.58 12.13
N ASN A 137 5.43 2.87 11.74
CA ASN A 137 4.11 2.93 12.37
C ASN A 137 3.45 1.53 12.45
N GLY A 138 2.34 1.43 13.19
CA GLY A 138 1.68 0.15 13.46
C GLY A 138 1.24 -0.61 12.20
N TYR A 139 0.74 0.08 11.17
CA TYR A 139 0.37 -0.56 9.91
C TYR A 139 1.59 -1.16 9.21
N GLU A 140 2.67 -0.39 9.10
CA GLU A 140 3.91 -0.84 8.48
C GLU A 140 4.54 -2.01 9.21
N SER A 141 4.54 -1.96 10.54
CA SER A 141 5.01 -3.06 11.38
C SER A 141 4.21 -4.35 11.17
N MET A 142 2.88 -4.28 11.03
CA MET A 142 2.05 -5.46 10.74
C MET A 142 2.43 -6.11 9.40
N VAL A 143 2.61 -5.29 8.35
CA VAL A 143 3.01 -5.77 7.02
C VAL A 143 4.43 -6.38 7.08
N TYR A 144 5.37 -5.72 7.75
CA TYR A 144 6.72 -6.23 7.93
C TYR A 144 6.77 -7.55 8.70
N ILE A 145 5.97 -7.70 9.77
CA ILE A 145 5.87 -8.95 10.53
C ILE A 145 5.31 -10.08 9.65
N ALA A 146 4.27 -9.80 8.86
CA ALA A 146 3.73 -10.78 7.92
C ALA A 146 4.78 -11.23 6.88
N TRP A 147 5.62 -10.30 6.41
CA TRP A 147 6.77 -10.63 5.55
C TRP A 147 7.79 -11.52 6.27
N ALA A 148 8.17 -11.20 7.51
CA ALA A 148 9.13 -11.99 8.28
C ALA A 148 8.63 -13.42 8.59
N LEU A 149 7.34 -13.56 8.91
CA LEU A 149 6.68 -14.86 9.12
C LEU A 149 6.66 -15.69 7.82
N SER A 150 6.33 -15.06 6.69
CA SER A 150 6.35 -15.72 5.38
C SER A 150 7.75 -16.20 5.01
N LEU A 151 8.76 -15.35 5.19
CA LEU A 151 10.17 -15.71 4.98
C LEU A 151 10.57 -16.91 5.84
N SER A 152 10.21 -16.89 7.12
CA SER A 152 10.48 -17.99 8.06
C SER A 152 9.83 -19.29 7.59
N GLY A 153 8.54 -19.25 7.21
CA GLY A 153 7.84 -20.42 6.69
C GLY A 153 8.50 -21.01 5.44
N ILE A 154 8.91 -20.16 4.50
CA ILE A 154 9.61 -20.59 3.28
C ILE A 154 10.96 -21.24 3.62
N PHE A 155 11.72 -20.63 4.54
CA PHE A 155 13.05 -21.13 4.93
C PHE A 155 12.97 -22.47 5.66
N PHE A 156 12.04 -22.62 6.62
CA PHE A 156 11.90 -23.84 7.42
C PHE A 156 11.19 -24.99 6.70
N SER A 157 10.43 -24.73 5.62
CA SER A 157 9.73 -25.77 4.84
C SER A 157 10.64 -26.82 4.18
N ARG A 158 11.95 -26.57 4.10
CA ARG A 158 12.94 -27.45 3.44
C ARG A 158 13.60 -28.45 4.39
N LYS A 159 13.19 -28.49 5.66
CA LYS A 159 13.60 -29.49 6.65
C LYS A 159 12.39 -30.31 7.09
#